data_AF-A0A535DMB0-F1
#
_entry.id   AF-A0A535DMB0-F1
#
_cell.length_a   1.000
_cell.length_b   1.000
_cell.length_c   1.000
_cell.angle_alpha   90.00
_cell.angle_beta   90.00
_cell.angle_gamma   90.00
#
_symmetry.space_group_name_H-M   'P 1'
#
loop_
_entity.id
_entity.type
_entity.pdbx_description
1 polymer ?
#
loop_
_entity_poly.entity_id
_entity_poly.type
_entity_poly.pdbx_seq_one_letter_code
_entity_poly.pdbx_strand_id
1 'polypeptide(L)'
;MQGWRRRGSSVERILLNFADPSASLGDKRGEPDTKHPFFNGADGKIVRTALALATDRKTVAQQIYGDGLSGKPGCNIVTGVPDYESTATTDFCSKFDTAAAGKMLDDAGWKLGSDNVRAKGGIKLSIVYQTTVNAVRQKTQDIMKKNWEAAGFKVELKSVPADVFFTNTSPDGANHFWADVEMFTNNSDPDFTNYLNGWTSKQATGKANNWNSANYNRYQNPAFDTIIDSLRSEKDPAKRATLFKQANDILILDVVIIPVVTRTQVTSGIANTLKNVVPTGWDSEMYAVQDFSK
;
A
#
# COMPACT_ATOMS: atom_id res chain seq x y z
N MET A 1 -11.99 26.25 12.88
CA MET A 1 -10.99 25.17 13.14
C MET A 1 -10.71 24.27 11.91
N GLN A 2 -11.03 24.67 10.67
CA GLN A 2 -10.82 23.84 9.47
C GLN A 2 -9.45 24.01 8.77
N GLY A 3 -8.68 25.05 9.10
CA GLY A 3 -7.42 25.38 8.39
C GLY A 3 -6.17 24.58 8.77
N TRP A 4 -6.24 23.70 9.76
CA TRP A 4 -5.06 23.07 10.40
C TRP A 4 -4.81 21.62 9.93
N ARG A 5 -5.57 21.14 8.94
CA ARG A 5 -5.56 19.75 8.49
C ARG A 5 -5.51 19.70 6.96
N ARG A 6 -4.31 19.78 6.38
CA ARG A 6 -4.12 19.46 4.96
C ARG A 6 -3.77 17.97 4.82
N ARG A 7 -4.38 17.32 3.82
CA ARG A 7 -4.04 15.93 3.50
C ARG A 7 -2.60 15.91 2.99
N GLY A 8 -1.80 15.03 3.57
CA GLY A 8 -0.43 14.79 3.12
C GLY A 8 -0.38 13.74 2.03
N SER A 9 0.85 13.46 1.62
CA SER A 9 1.16 12.46 0.60
C SER A 9 1.40 11.07 1.16
N SER A 10 1.45 10.97 2.49
CA SER A 10 1.77 9.76 3.22
C SER A 10 0.54 8.85 3.32
N VAL A 11 0.69 7.63 2.79
CA VAL A 11 -0.35 6.59 2.83
C VAL A 11 0.23 5.37 3.52
N GLU A 12 -0.36 4.96 4.65
CA GLU A 12 -0.12 3.65 5.23
C GLU A 12 -0.82 2.60 4.36
N ARG A 13 -0.09 1.58 3.94
CA ARG A 13 -0.52 0.68 2.87
C ARG A 13 0.09 -0.70 3.01
N ILE A 14 -0.60 -1.67 2.45
CA ILE A 14 -0.19 -3.07 2.39
C ILE A 14 0.21 -3.38 0.95
N LEU A 15 1.44 -3.81 0.75
CA LEU A 15 1.99 -4.27 -0.51
C LEU A 15 1.72 -5.76 -0.65
N LEU A 16 1.46 -6.21 -1.88
CA LEU A 16 1.28 -7.61 -2.23
C LEU A 16 2.44 -8.07 -3.13
N ASN A 17 3.06 -9.20 -2.82
CA ASN A 17 4.19 -9.70 -3.58
C ASN A 17 3.72 -10.49 -4.82
N PHE A 18 4.09 -10.05 -6.02
CA PHE A 18 3.76 -10.79 -7.25
C PHE A 18 4.79 -11.89 -7.58
N ALA A 19 5.97 -11.85 -6.96
CA ALA A 19 6.97 -12.91 -7.00
C ALA A 19 6.70 -13.98 -5.93
N ASP A 20 7.29 -15.17 -6.08
CA ASP A 20 7.11 -16.27 -5.14
C ASP A 20 8.07 -16.14 -3.94
N PRO A 21 7.57 -15.95 -2.71
CA PRO A 21 8.40 -15.78 -1.52
C PRO A 21 8.80 -17.13 -0.88
N SER A 22 8.54 -18.28 -1.51
CA SER A 22 8.83 -19.59 -0.92
C SER A 22 10.34 -19.84 -0.75
N ALA A 23 10.73 -20.30 0.44
CA ALA A 23 12.10 -20.73 0.71
C ALA A 23 12.56 -21.89 -0.18
N SER A 24 11.64 -22.69 -0.72
CA SER A 24 11.96 -23.83 -1.61
C SER A 24 12.59 -23.40 -2.94
N LEU A 25 12.50 -22.12 -3.30
CA LEU A 25 13.11 -21.59 -4.52
C LEU A 25 14.60 -21.23 -4.37
N GLY A 26 15.15 -21.30 -3.15
CA GLY A 26 16.54 -20.94 -2.88
C GLY A 26 16.87 -19.54 -3.42
N ASP A 27 17.88 -19.44 -4.28
CA ASP A 27 18.34 -18.19 -4.91
C ASP A 27 17.29 -17.46 -5.76
N LYS A 28 16.20 -18.13 -6.15
CA LYS A 28 15.10 -17.52 -6.93
C LYS A 28 13.99 -16.92 -6.07
N ARG A 29 14.05 -17.09 -4.75
CA ARG A 29 13.03 -16.58 -3.82
C ARG A 29 12.86 -15.06 -3.97
N GLY A 30 11.65 -14.62 -4.28
CA GLY A 30 11.30 -13.20 -4.42
C GLY A 30 11.87 -12.51 -5.67
N GLU A 31 12.44 -13.26 -6.61
CA GLU A 31 12.94 -12.70 -7.88
C GLU A 31 11.77 -12.34 -8.83
N PRO A 32 11.89 -11.26 -9.64
CA PRO A 32 10.83 -10.80 -10.52
C PRO A 32 10.34 -11.81 -11.58
N ASP A 33 11.16 -12.80 -11.93
CA ASP A 33 10.83 -13.85 -12.91
C ASP A 33 10.02 -15.00 -12.31
N THR A 34 9.87 -15.05 -10.98
CA THR A 34 8.99 -16.01 -10.29
C THR A 34 7.55 -15.49 -10.20
N LYS A 35 6.62 -16.36 -9.78
CA LYS A 35 5.19 -16.02 -9.67
C LYS A 35 4.62 -16.51 -8.36
N HIS A 36 4.12 -15.57 -7.56
CA HIS A 36 3.34 -15.86 -6.36
C HIS A 36 2.24 -16.89 -6.66
N PRO A 37 2.10 -17.94 -5.84
CA PRO A 37 1.23 -19.10 -6.13
C PRO A 37 -0.25 -18.74 -6.31
N PHE A 38 -0.71 -17.63 -5.72
CA PHE A 38 -2.11 -17.22 -5.76
C PHE A 38 -2.33 -15.70 -5.86
N PHE A 39 -1.31 -14.91 -6.25
CA PHE A 39 -1.48 -13.46 -6.51
C PHE A 39 -1.26 -13.08 -7.97
N ASN A 40 -1.24 -14.02 -8.91
CA ASN A 40 -1.06 -13.74 -10.33
C ASN A 40 -2.30 -14.10 -11.16
N GLY A 41 -2.45 -13.45 -12.32
CA GLY A 41 -3.54 -13.70 -13.25
C GLY A 41 -4.93 -13.32 -12.72
N ALA A 42 -5.96 -13.78 -13.42
CA ALA A 42 -7.37 -13.49 -13.07
C ALA A 42 -7.76 -14.08 -11.71
N ASP A 43 -7.34 -15.31 -11.42
CA ASP A 43 -7.60 -15.96 -10.13
C ASP A 43 -6.89 -15.22 -8.99
N GLY A 44 -5.62 -14.84 -9.18
CA GLY A 44 -4.91 -14.05 -8.19
C GLY A 44 -5.52 -12.68 -7.95
N LYS A 45 -6.06 -12.03 -8.99
CA LYS A 45 -6.79 -10.76 -8.83
C LYS A 45 -7.99 -10.91 -7.91
N ILE A 46 -8.71 -12.03 -7.97
CA ILE A 46 -9.82 -12.33 -7.06
C ILE A 46 -9.30 -12.43 -5.62
N VAL A 47 -8.20 -13.15 -5.39
CA VAL A 47 -7.60 -13.29 -4.05
C VAL A 47 -7.14 -11.93 -3.49
N ARG A 48 -6.45 -11.11 -4.30
CA ARG A 48 -6.03 -9.77 -3.89
C ARG A 48 -7.24 -8.88 -3.58
N THR A 49 -8.30 -8.96 -4.40
CA THR A 49 -9.55 -8.22 -4.17
C THR A 49 -10.24 -8.64 -2.87
N ALA A 50 -10.25 -9.94 -2.55
CA ALA A 50 -10.80 -10.46 -1.30
C ALA A 50 -10.03 -9.92 -0.07
N LEU A 51 -8.69 -9.90 -0.12
CA LEU A 51 -7.86 -9.27 0.92
C LEU A 51 -8.20 -7.78 1.08
N ALA A 52 -8.36 -7.05 -0.02
CA ALA A 52 -8.68 -5.62 0.01
C ALA A 52 -10.09 -5.33 0.56
N LEU A 53 -11.08 -6.17 0.23
CA LEU A 53 -12.45 -6.08 0.74
C LEU A 53 -12.54 -6.46 2.24
N ALA A 54 -11.68 -7.36 2.71
CA ALA A 54 -11.56 -7.73 4.11
C ALA A 54 -10.63 -6.77 4.91
N THR A 55 -10.17 -5.67 4.31
CA THR A 55 -9.35 -4.66 4.99
C THR A 55 -10.23 -3.57 5.61
N ASP A 56 -10.33 -3.55 6.94
CA ASP A 56 -11.16 -2.58 7.68
C ASP A 56 -10.45 -1.24 7.90
N ARG A 57 -10.44 -0.43 6.85
CA ARG A 57 -9.81 0.90 6.83
C ARG A 57 -10.45 1.84 7.83
N LYS A 58 -11.76 1.72 8.06
CA LYS A 58 -12.52 2.59 8.96
C LYS A 58 -12.11 2.33 10.40
N THR A 59 -12.12 1.08 10.85
CA THR A 59 -11.70 0.72 12.20
C THR A 59 -10.25 1.10 12.45
N VAL A 60 -9.35 0.88 11.48
CA VAL A 60 -7.95 1.32 11.61
C VAL A 60 -7.87 2.84 11.79
N ALA A 61 -8.52 3.61 10.91
CA ALA A 61 -8.49 5.07 11.01
C ALA A 61 -9.07 5.58 12.33
N GLN A 62 -10.14 4.96 12.82
CA GLN A 62 -10.82 5.32 14.06
C GLN A 62 -10.02 4.97 15.31
N GLN A 63 -9.66 3.70 15.46
CA GLN A 63 -9.06 3.18 16.69
C GLN A 63 -7.56 3.44 16.80
N ILE A 64 -6.86 3.58 15.66
CA ILE A 64 -5.40 3.71 15.64
C ILE A 64 -4.97 5.13 15.28
N TYR A 65 -5.70 5.82 14.39
CA TYR A 65 -5.33 7.16 13.90
C TYR A 65 -6.23 8.29 14.44
N GLY A 66 -7.16 7.99 15.36
CA GLY A 66 -7.97 9.00 16.06
C GLY A 66 -9.06 9.63 15.19
N ASP A 67 -9.72 8.84 14.33
CA ASP A 67 -10.92 9.20 13.57
C ASP A 67 -10.79 10.53 12.80
N GLY A 68 -9.83 10.59 11.87
CA GLY A 68 -9.59 11.79 11.07
C GLY A 68 -8.71 12.85 11.75
N LEU A 69 -8.20 12.57 12.95
CA LEU A 69 -7.17 13.39 13.59
C LEU A 69 -5.82 13.25 12.86
N SER A 70 -5.25 12.04 12.85
CA SER A 70 -3.94 11.76 12.24
C SER A 70 -4.03 10.93 10.95
N GLY A 71 -5.23 10.52 10.56
CA GLY A 71 -5.44 9.80 9.31
C GLY A 71 -6.92 9.51 9.03
N LYS A 72 -7.24 9.31 7.75
CA LYS A 72 -8.56 8.93 7.25
C LYS A 72 -8.46 7.64 6.45
N PRO A 73 -9.55 6.85 6.32
CA PRO A 73 -9.57 5.72 5.41
C PRO A 73 -9.09 6.14 4.01
N GLY A 74 -8.10 5.42 3.48
CA GLY A 74 -7.47 5.75 2.19
C GLY A 74 -7.79 4.70 1.14
N CYS A 75 -8.07 5.15 -0.08
CA CYS A 75 -8.32 4.27 -1.25
C CYS A 75 -7.38 4.49 -2.42
N ASN A 76 -6.53 5.51 -2.33
CA ASN A 76 -5.60 5.89 -3.39
C ASN A 76 -4.18 5.92 -2.84
N ILE A 77 -3.23 5.84 -3.76
CA ILE A 77 -1.82 6.03 -3.46
C ILE A 77 -1.31 7.42 -3.84
N VAL A 78 -1.99 8.06 -4.78
CA VAL A 78 -1.83 9.48 -5.12
C VAL A 78 -2.81 10.29 -4.27
N THR A 79 -2.31 11.02 -3.28
CA THR A 79 -3.12 11.80 -2.31
C THR A 79 -2.48 13.13 -1.96
N GLY A 80 -3.29 14.11 -1.55
CA GLY A 80 -2.81 15.41 -1.07
C GLY A 80 -2.79 16.51 -2.14
N VAL A 81 -2.97 16.17 -3.42
CA VAL A 81 -3.20 17.11 -4.53
C VAL A 81 -4.56 16.80 -5.16
N PRO A 82 -5.63 17.55 -4.84
CA PRO A 82 -7.00 17.21 -5.24
C PRO A 82 -7.19 16.96 -6.74
N ASP A 83 -6.52 17.73 -7.59
CA ASP A 83 -6.64 17.59 -9.04
C ASP A 83 -6.06 16.29 -9.58
N TYR A 84 -5.16 15.64 -8.83
CA TYR A 84 -4.50 14.38 -9.20
C TYR A 84 -5.12 13.17 -8.50
N GLU A 85 -5.98 13.38 -7.50
CA GLU A 85 -6.66 12.30 -6.80
C GLU A 85 -7.71 11.66 -7.70
N SER A 86 -7.60 10.35 -7.88
CA SER A 86 -8.61 9.61 -8.63
C SER A 86 -9.90 9.48 -7.85
N THR A 87 -11.02 9.56 -8.58
CA THR A 87 -12.36 9.27 -8.10
C THR A 87 -12.82 7.88 -8.47
N ALA A 88 -12.00 7.08 -9.15
CA ALA A 88 -12.31 5.69 -9.44
C ALA A 88 -12.40 4.91 -8.12
N THR A 89 -13.61 4.77 -7.60
CA THR A 89 -13.87 4.03 -6.37
C THR A 89 -14.14 2.59 -6.69
N THR A 90 -13.43 1.68 -6.04
CA THR A 90 -13.77 0.26 -6.05
C THR A 90 -14.63 -0.08 -4.85
N ASP A 91 -15.60 -0.96 -5.08
CA ASP A 91 -16.42 -1.53 -4.01
C ASP A 91 -15.56 -2.19 -2.92
N PHE A 92 -14.42 -2.80 -3.29
CA PHE A 92 -13.52 -3.41 -2.31
C PHE A 92 -12.81 -2.39 -1.39
N CYS A 93 -12.75 -1.12 -1.79
CA CYS A 93 -12.11 -0.10 -0.97
C CYS A 93 -13.10 0.67 -0.10
N SER A 94 -14.28 0.95 -0.64
CA SER A 94 -15.35 1.66 0.06
C SER A 94 -16.13 0.78 1.03
N LYS A 95 -16.04 -0.55 0.91
CA LYS A 95 -16.72 -1.52 1.76
C LYS A 95 -15.70 -2.37 2.54
N PHE A 96 -16.04 -2.68 3.78
CA PHE A 96 -15.38 -3.71 4.58
C PHE A 96 -16.38 -4.85 4.76
N ASP A 97 -16.07 -6.02 4.21
CA ASP A 97 -16.97 -7.18 4.28
C ASP A 97 -16.20 -8.50 4.15
N THR A 98 -15.91 -9.14 5.28
CA THR A 98 -15.22 -10.44 5.31
C THR A 98 -16.10 -11.57 4.77
N ALA A 99 -17.42 -11.48 4.91
CA ALA A 99 -18.35 -12.49 4.43
C ALA A 99 -18.45 -12.46 2.89
N ALA A 100 -18.57 -11.25 2.31
CA ALA A 100 -18.53 -11.08 0.87
C ALA A 100 -17.16 -11.45 0.27
N ALA A 101 -16.06 -11.14 0.97
CA ALA A 101 -14.73 -11.61 0.56
C ALA A 101 -14.65 -13.14 0.53
N GLY A 102 -15.16 -13.81 1.58
CA GLY A 102 -15.27 -15.27 1.62
C GLY A 102 -16.13 -15.83 0.48
N LYS A 103 -17.31 -15.24 0.24
CA LYS A 103 -18.19 -15.65 -0.86
C LYS A 103 -17.52 -15.51 -2.23
N MET A 104 -16.83 -14.39 -2.46
CA MET A 104 -16.09 -14.15 -3.71
C MET A 104 -15.05 -15.25 -3.96
N LEU A 105 -14.35 -15.67 -2.91
CA LEU A 105 -13.40 -16.78 -2.97
C LEU A 105 -14.11 -18.13 -3.23
N ASP A 106 -15.23 -18.39 -2.58
CA ASP A 106 -16.04 -19.61 -2.80
C ASP A 106 -16.51 -19.73 -4.25
N ASP A 107 -17.03 -18.64 -4.82
CA ASP A 107 -17.50 -18.56 -6.20
C ASP A 107 -16.36 -18.78 -7.20
N ALA A 108 -15.15 -18.36 -6.85
CA ALA A 108 -13.92 -18.59 -7.63
C ALA A 108 -13.29 -19.99 -7.41
N GLY A 109 -13.88 -20.83 -6.55
CA GLY A 109 -13.43 -22.19 -6.29
C GLY A 109 -12.38 -22.34 -5.19
N TRP A 110 -12.07 -21.28 -4.44
CA TRP A 110 -11.25 -21.33 -3.23
C TRP A 110 -12.09 -21.80 -2.05
N LYS A 111 -12.17 -23.11 -1.85
CA LYS A 111 -13.08 -23.73 -0.87
C LYS A 111 -12.47 -23.73 0.53
N LEU A 112 -13.29 -23.43 1.53
CA LEU A 112 -12.88 -23.48 2.93
C LEU A 112 -12.61 -24.93 3.36
N GLY A 113 -11.39 -25.20 3.83
CA GLY A 113 -11.00 -26.49 4.38
C GLY A 113 -11.43 -26.68 5.83
N SER A 114 -11.24 -27.90 6.36
CA SER A 114 -11.52 -28.24 7.76
C SER A 114 -10.62 -27.52 8.77
N ASP A 115 -9.51 -26.95 8.32
CA ASP A 115 -8.59 -26.11 9.09
C ASP A 115 -8.98 -24.62 9.05
N ASN A 116 -10.15 -24.28 8.51
CA ASN A 116 -10.63 -22.93 8.25
C ASN A 116 -9.75 -22.12 7.27
N VAL A 117 -8.94 -22.81 6.45
CA VAL A 117 -8.11 -22.17 5.42
C VAL A 117 -8.65 -22.54 4.05
N ARG A 118 -8.81 -21.55 3.18
CA ARG A 118 -9.26 -21.76 1.82
C ARG A 118 -8.17 -22.37 0.96
N ALA A 119 -8.55 -23.31 0.09
CA ALA A 119 -7.63 -23.99 -0.81
C ALA A 119 -8.23 -24.18 -2.21
N LYS A 120 -7.34 -24.21 -3.20
CA LYS A 120 -7.66 -24.50 -4.60
C LYS A 120 -6.45 -25.15 -5.26
N GLY A 121 -6.65 -26.26 -5.97
CA GLY A 121 -5.56 -26.93 -6.70
C GLY A 121 -4.38 -27.36 -5.82
N GLY A 122 -4.62 -27.72 -4.55
CA GLY A 122 -3.57 -28.09 -3.58
C GLY A 122 -2.84 -26.90 -2.94
N ILE A 123 -3.14 -25.67 -3.36
CA ILE A 123 -2.58 -24.44 -2.80
C ILE A 123 -3.52 -23.93 -1.70
N LYS A 124 -2.97 -23.57 -0.53
CA LYS A 124 -3.71 -22.92 0.56
C LYS A 124 -3.46 -21.42 0.55
N LEU A 125 -4.48 -20.62 0.89
CA LEU A 125 -4.36 -19.19 1.13
C LEU A 125 -3.68 -18.93 2.49
N SER A 126 -2.39 -19.23 2.57
CA SER A 126 -1.54 -18.98 3.74
C SER A 126 -0.56 -17.88 3.41
N ILE A 127 -0.55 -16.82 4.22
CA ILE A 127 0.31 -15.65 4.01
C ILE A 127 1.13 -15.31 5.25
N VAL A 128 2.37 -14.88 5.02
CA VAL A 128 3.16 -14.12 5.99
C VAL A 128 2.89 -12.65 5.76
N TYR A 129 2.46 -11.96 6.82
CA TYR A 129 2.26 -10.52 6.86
C TYR A 129 3.38 -9.87 7.66
N GLN A 130 4.30 -9.21 6.97
CA GLN A 130 5.44 -8.53 7.60
C GLN A 130 5.28 -7.01 7.75
N THR A 131 5.86 -6.46 8.82
CA THR A 131 5.98 -5.00 9.01
C THR A 131 7.11 -4.70 10.00
N THR A 132 7.32 -3.43 10.31
CA THR A 132 8.27 -3.01 11.33
C THR A 132 7.75 -3.21 12.76
N VAL A 133 8.63 -3.45 13.73
CA VAL A 133 8.31 -3.29 15.16
C VAL A 133 7.89 -1.83 15.43
N ASN A 134 6.59 -1.60 15.43
CA ASN A 134 5.96 -0.30 15.59
C ASN A 134 4.52 -0.52 16.08
N ALA A 135 4.14 0.08 17.20
CA ALA A 135 2.86 -0.19 17.85
C ALA A 135 1.63 0.11 16.98
N VAL A 136 1.68 1.15 16.14
CA VAL A 136 0.58 1.51 15.22
C VAL A 136 0.43 0.44 14.14
N ARG A 137 1.55 0.00 13.58
CA ARG A 137 1.56 -1.04 12.54
C ARG A 137 1.19 -2.41 13.06
N GLN A 138 1.68 -2.79 14.24
CA GLN A 138 1.33 -4.07 14.88
C GLN A 138 -0.16 -4.16 15.18
N LYS A 139 -0.77 -3.10 15.74
CA LYS A 139 -2.22 -3.04 15.95
C LYS A 139 -3.00 -3.13 14.63
N THR A 140 -2.49 -2.51 13.56
CA THR A 140 -3.10 -2.62 12.23
C THR A 140 -3.00 -4.05 11.70
N GLN A 141 -1.85 -4.70 11.87
CA GLN A 141 -1.63 -6.11 11.53
C GLN A 141 -2.60 -7.06 12.25
N ASP A 142 -2.82 -6.85 13.54
CA ASP A 142 -3.75 -7.68 14.34
C ASP A 142 -5.19 -7.59 13.81
N ILE A 143 -5.65 -6.38 13.47
CA ILE A 143 -6.97 -6.17 12.85
C ILE A 143 -7.07 -6.92 11.51
N MET A 144 -6.07 -6.76 10.64
CA MET A 144 -6.07 -7.43 9.33
C MET A 144 -6.00 -8.94 9.46
N LYS A 145 -5.16 -9.48 10.36
CA LYS A 145 -5.10 -10.92 10.64
C LYS A 145 -6.48 -11.46 10.99
N LYS A 146 -7.15 -10.86 11.97
CA LYS A 146 -8.50 -11.28 12.37
C LYS A 146 -9.48 -11.26 11.19
N ASN A 147 -9.46 -10.19 10.40
CA ASN A 147 -10.42 -10.03 9.30
C ASN A 147 -10.14 -10.95 8.12
N TRP A 148 -8.87 -11.14 7.76
CA TRP A 148 -8.45 -12.05 6.69
C TRP A 148 -8.65 -13.51 7.10
N GLU A 149 -8.43 -13.86 8.37
CA GLU A 149 -8.78 -15.19 8.90
C GLU A 149 -10.29 -15.44 8.83
N ALA A 150 -11.12 -14.44 9.16
CA ALA A 150 -12.57 -14.53 8.97
C ALA A 150 -12.98 -14.69 7.50
N ALA A 151 -12.16 -14.22 6.55
CA ALA A 151 -12.36 -14.46 5.12
C ALA A 151 -11.79 -15.82 4.64
N GLY A 152 -11.10 -16.58 5.50
CA GLY A 152 -10.56 -17.91 5.22
C GLY A 152 -9.10 -17.95 4.80
N PHE A 153 -8.30 -16.94 5.12
CA PHE A 153 -6.84 -16.97 4.97
C PHE A 153 -6.20 -17.51 6.25
N LYS A 154 -5.03 -18.15 6.16
CA LYS A 154 -4.12 -18.32 7.31
C LYS A 154 -3.14 -17.17 7.30
N VAL A 155 -3.01 -16.45 8.42
CA VAL A 155 -2.13 -15.26 8.50
C VAL A 155 -1.09 -15.45 9.60
N GLU A 156 0.18 -15.44 9.23
CA GLU A 156 1.32 -15.37 10.15
C GLU A 156 1.81 -13.93 10.24
N LEU A 157 1.92 -13.38 11.45
CA LEU A 157 2.44 -12.02 11.64
C LEU A 157 3.95 -12.07 11.86
N LYS A 158 4.66 -11.18 11.16
CA LYS A 158 6.11 -10.96 11.32
C LYS A 158 6.38 -9.49 11.57
N SER A 159 7.10 -9.18 12.64
CA SER A 159 7.54 -7.82 12.98
C SER A 159 9.06 -7.77 13.02
N VAL A 160 9.65 -6.83 12.28
CA VAL A 160 11.10 -6.71 12.07
C VAL A 160 11.59 -5.36 12.61
N PRO A 161 12.72 -5.25 13.32
CA PRO A 161 13.30 -3.95 13.69
C PRO A 161 13.44 -3.02 12.47
N ALA A 162 13.18 -1.72 12.62
CA ALA A 162 13.05 -0.82 11.47
C ALA A 162 14.36 -0.66 10.66
N ASP A 163 15.51 -0.69 11.35
CA ASP A 163 16.85 -0.68 10.78
C ASP A 163 17.16 -1.94 9.94
N VAL A 164 16.55 -3.06 10.31
CA VAL A 164 16.61 -4.33 9.57
C VAL A 164 15.59 -4.37 8.42
N PHE A 165 14.40 -3.83 8.64
CA PHE A 165 13.30 -3.84 7.66
C PHE A 165 13.55 -2.90 6.47
N PHE A 166 14.17 -1.74 6.70
CA PHE A 166 14.41 -0.73 5.65
C PHE A 166 15.82 -0.78 5.06
N THR A 167 16.51 -1.92 5.14
CA THR A 167 17.77 -2.15 4.42
C THR A 167 17.60 -3.20 3.31
N ASN A 168 18.32 -3.01 2.21
CA ASN A 168 18.39 -3.96 1.11
C ASN A 168 19.40 -5.10 1.36
N THR A 169 20.14 -5.07 2.47
CA THR A 169 21.14 -6.11 2.80
C THR A 169 20.61 -7.19 3.73
N SER A 170 19.45 -6.97 4.36
CA SER A 170 18.83 -7.94 5.27
C SER A 170 17.86 -8.85 4.52
N PRO A 171 17.91 -10.18 4.74
CA PRO A 171 16.85 -11.12 4.36
C PRO A 171 15.43 -10.71 4.79
N ASP A 172 15.32 -9.99 5.90
CA ASP A 172 14.07 -9.51 6.47
C ASP A 172 13.71 -8.08 6.01
N GLY A 173 14.50 -7.53 5.09
CA GLY A 173 14.25 -6.23 4.49
C GLY A 173 13.04 -6.27 3.56
N ALA A 174 12.27 -5.18 3.55
CA ALA A 174 11.15 -4.96 2.64
C ALA A 174 11.58 -5.10 1.17
N ASN A 175 12.83 -4.71 0.89
CA ASN A 175 13.45 -4.89 -0.41
C ASN A 175 13.51 -6.35 -0.86
N HIS A 176 13.80 -7.31 0.02
CA HIS A 176 13.77 -8.74 -0.34
C HIS A 176 12.34 -9.26 -0.46
N PHE A 177 11.44 -8.75 0.38
CA PHE A 177 10.01 -9.09 0.41
C PHE A 177 9.76 -10.61 0.41
N TRP A 178 10.46 -11.35 1.26
CA TRP A 178 10.31 -12.80 1.40
C TRP A 178 9.09 -13.23 2.23
N ALA A 179 8.06 -12.41 2.17
CA ALA A 179 6.72 -12.60 2.71
C ALA A 179 5.70 -12.41 1.57
N ASP A 180 4.46 -12.80 1.78
CA ASP A 180 3.39 -12.64 0.80
C ASP A 180 2.87 -11.20 0.78
N VAL A 181 2.77 -10.58 1.96
CA VAL A 181 2.29 -9.20 2.12
C VAL A 181 3.13 -8.44 3.14
N GLU A 182 3.32 -7.14 2.91
CA GLU A 182 4.03 -6.27 3.86
C GLU A 182 3.37 -4.92 4.01
N MET A 183 3.55 -4.26 5.16
CA MET A 183 2.98 -2.93 5.39
C MET A 183 4.05 -1.96 5.85
N PHE A 184 4.03 -0.79 5.22
CA PHE A 184 4.72 0.39 5.67
C PHE A 184 4.10 1.64 5.03
N THR A 185 4.71 2.78 5.27
CA THR A 185 4.36 4.05 4.63
C THR A 185 5.61 4.68 4.05
N ASN A 186 5.43 5.52 3.04
CA ASN A 186 6.41 6.49 2.61
C ASN A 186 5.68 7.78 2.22
N ASN A 187 6.45 8.77 1.80
CA ASN A 187 5.94 10.02 1.27
C ASN A 187 6.22 10.09 -0.23
N SER A 188 5.55 11.01 -0.89
CA SER A 188 5.85 11.42 -2.26
C SER A 188 6.06 12.93 -2.30
N ASP A 189 6.57 13.41 -3.44
CA ASP A 189 6.60 14.82 -3.83
C ASP A 189 5.25 15.23 -4.45
N PRO A 190 4.90 16.53 -4.49
CA PRO A 190 3.67 17.00 -5.13
C PRO A 190 3.58 16.61 -6.62
N ASP A 191 4.72 16.39 -7.27
CA ASP A 191 4.81 15.69 -8.55
C ASP A 191 5.03 14.19 -8.31
N PHE A 192 4.00 13.39 -8.60
CA PHE A 192 4.01 11.96 -8.33
C PHE A 192 4.78 11.13 -9.37
N THR A 193 5.42 11.74 -10.38
CA THR A 193 6.07 10.97 -11.46
C THR A 193 7.14 10.03 -10.92
N ASN A 194 8.03 10.54 -10.06
CA ASN A 194 9.09 9.73 -9.45
C ASN A 194 8.53 8.70 -8.46
N TYR A 195 7.47 9.07 -7.74
CA TYR A 195 6.79 8.17 -6.83
C TYR A 195 6.17 6.98 -7.56
N LEU A 196 5.37 7.24 -8.59
CA LEU A 196 4.72 6.23 -9.41
C LEU A 196 5.71 5.43 -10.25
N ASN A 197 6.84 6.02 -10.65
CA ASN A 197 7.93 5.29 -11.28
C ASN A 197 8.40 4.08 -10.46
N GLY A 198 8.23 4.13 -9.14
CA GLY A 198 8.52 3.02 -8.24
C GLY A 198 7.71 1.75 -8.48
N TRP A 199 6.65 1.76 -9.30
CA TRP A 199 5.91 0.54 -9.68
C TRP A 199 6.16 0.09 -11.13
N THR A 200 7.04 0.77 -11.87
CA THR A 200 7.35 0.37 -13.24
C THR A 200 8.09 -0.96 -13.29
N SER A 201 7.90 -1.70 -14.38
CA SER A 201 8.50 -3.02 -14.59
C SER A 201 10.03 -2.98 -14.50
N LYS A 202 10.66 -1.92 -15.01
CA LYS A 202 12.12 -1.70 -14.96
C LYS A 202 12.66 -1.47 -13.55
N GLN A 203 11.80 -1.12 -12.60
CA GLN A 203 12.17 -0.89 -11.20
C GLN A 203 11.95 -2.13 -10.33
N ALA A 204 11.64 -3.29 -10.91
CA ALA A 204 11.44 -4.55 -10.18
C ALA A 204 12.66 -4.87 -9.30
N THR A 205 12.42 -4.98 -7.99
CA THR A 205 13.47 -5.26 -7.02
C THR A 205 13.91 -6.72 -7.10
N GLY A 206 15.21 -6.98 -7.19
CA GLY A 206 15.77 -8.33 -7.26
C GLY A 206 17.30 -8.34 -7.21
N LYS A 207 17.93 -9.51 -7.24
CA LYS A 207 19.39 -9.65 -7.15
C LYS A 207 20.13 -8.89 -8.24
N ALA A 208 19.56 -8.79 -9.44
CA ALA A 208 20.14 -8.06 -10.57
C ALA A 208 20.41 -6.57 -10.28
N ASN A 209 19.69 -5.96 -9.33
CA ASN A 209 19.91 -4.59 -8.88
C ASN A 209 20.29 -4.51 -7.38
N ASN A 210 20.86 -5.58 -6.83
CA ASN A 210 21.24 -5.68 -5.42
C ASN A 210 20.06 -5.35 -4.48
N TRP A 211 18.85 -5.74 -4.88
CA TRP A 211 17.61 -5.44 -4.16
C TRP A 211 17.36 -3.94 -3.92
N ASN A 212 17.95 -3.05 -4.72
CA ASN A 212 17.98 -1.61 -4.45
C ASN A 212 17.06 -0.79 -5.38
N SER A 213 16.01 -1.40 -5.92
CA SER A 213 14.97 -0.69 -6.69
C SER A 213 13.66 -0.59 -5.89
N ALA A 214 12.77 0.30 -6.32
CA ALA A 214 11.58 0.67 -5.55
C ALA A 214 10.34 -0.22 -5.81
N ASN A 215 10.30 -1.03 -6.86
CA ASN A 215 9.15 -1.91 -7.14
C ASN A 215 9.28 -3.21 -6.33
N TYR A 216 9.03 -3.07 -5.03
CA TYR A 216 8.99 -4.21 -4.12
C TYR A 216 7.86 -5.18 -4.46
N ASN A 217 6.77 -4.73 -5.09
CA ASN A 217 5.70 -5.63 -5.49
C ASN A 217 6.14 -6.63 -6.59
N ARG A 218 7.22 -6.33 -7.33
CA ARG A 218 7.60 -7.02 -8.58
C ARG A 218 6.46 -6.99 -9.60
N TYR A 219 5.64 -5.94 -9.54
CA TYR A 219 4.52 -5.76 -10.45
C TYR A 219 5.05 -5.50 -11.86
N GLN A 220 4.36 -6.03 -12.87
CA GLN A 220 4.74 -5.90 -14.28
C GLN A 220 3.49 -5.56 -15.08
N ASN A 221 3.44 -4.35 -15.66
CA ASN A 221 2.32 -3.92 -16.49
C ASN A 221 2.79 -2.91 -17.56
N PRO A 222 2.86 -3.30 -18.83
CA PRO A 222 3.29 -2.42 -19.92
C PRO A 222 2.45 -1.15 -20.10
N ALA A 223 1.15 -1.21 -19.78
CA ALA A 223 0.28 -0.03 -19.85
C ALA A 223 0.63 0.98 -18.75
N PHE A 224 0.92 0.50 -17.54
CA PHE A 224 1.43 1.34 -16.46
C PHE A 224 2.77 1.98 -16.86
N ASP A 225 3.71 1.18 -17.37
CA ASP A 225 5.02 1.67 -17.81
C ASP A 225 4.88 2.78 -18.86
N THR A 226 3.99 2.60 -19.84
CA THR A 226 3.72 3.58 -20.90
C THR A 226 3.17 4.90 -20.35
N ILE A 227 2.30 4.84 -19.33
CA ILE A 227 1.78 6.04 -18.66
C ILE A 227 2.90 6.79 -17.93
N ILE A 228 3.78 6.08 -17.24
CA ILE A 228 4.91 6.71 -16.54
C ILE A 228 5.90 7.32 -17.52
N ASP A 229 6.21 6.64 -18.63
CA ASP A 229 7.06 7.20 -19.69
C ASP A 229 6.44 8.46 -20.30
N SER A 230 5.11 8.48 -20.51
CA SER A 230 4.39 9.67 -20.98
C SER A 230 4.46 10.84 -19.98
N LEU A 231 4.32 10.55 -18.69
CA LEU A 231 4.46 11.54 -17.61
C LEU A 231 5.85 12.20 -17.60
N ARG A 232 6.91 11.54 -18.06
CA ARG A 232 8.26 12.14 -18.08
C ARG A 232 8.40 13.28 -19.10
N SER A 233 7.59 13.26 -20.17
CA SER A 233 7.65 14.27 -21.24
C SER A 233 6.47 15.24 -21.28
N GLU A 234 5.36 14.93 -20.60
CA GLU A 234 4.15 15.75 -20.61
C GLU A 234 4.31 17.01 -19.74
N LYS A 235 4.01 18.18 -20.31
CA LYS A 235 4.16 19.50 -19.67
C LYS A 235 2.82 20.15 -19.34
N ASP A 236 1.74 19.74 -19.98
CA ASP A 236 0.41 20.27 -19.73
C ASP A 236 -0.13 19.76 -18.37
N PRO A 237 -0.43 20.64 -17.40
CA PRO A 237 -0.86 20.22 -16.07
C PRO A 237 -2.14 19.39 -16.05
N ALA A 238 -3.10 19.65 -16.94
CA ALA A 238 -4.36 18.92 -16.98
C ALA A 238 -4.19 17.51 -17.56
N LYS A 239 -3.30 17.36 -18.56
CA LYS A 239 -2.91 16.04 -19.07
C LYS A 239 -2.13 15.24 -18.05
N ARG A 240 -1.18 15.87 -17.32
CA ARG A 240 -0.48 15.22 -16.19
C ARG A 240 -1.45 14.73 -15.14
N ALA A 241 -2.43 15.56 -14.75
CA ALA A 241 -3.47 15.18 -13.80
C ALA A 241 -4.24 13.92 -14.24
N THR A 242 -4.60 13.85 -15.52
CA THR A 242 -5.25 12.67 -16.12
C THR A 242 -4.35 11.43 -16.03
N LEU A 243 -3.08 11.55 -16.42
CA LEU A 243 -2.12 10.45 -16.39
C LEU A 243 -1.85 9.95 -14.96
N PHE A 244 -1.76 10.84 -13.97
CA PHE A 244 -1.62 10.44 -12.56
C PHE A 244 -2.82 9.63 -12.07
N LYS A 245 -4.04 10.04 -12.41
CA LYS A 245 -5.26 9.29 -12.08
C LYS A 245 -5.25 7.91 -12.74
N GLN A 246 -4.92 7.83 -14.03
CA GLN A 246 -4.84 6.56 -14.74
C GLN A 246 -3.78 5.62 -14.15
N ALA A 247 -2.60 6.13 -13.79
CA ALA A 247 -1.55 5.35 -13.14
C ALA A 247 -2.03 4.81 -11.78
N ASN A 248 -2.62 5.68 -10.94
CA ASN A 248 -3.21 5.26 -9.66
C ASN A 248 -4.28 4.19 -9.88
N ASP A 249 -5.17 4.38 -10.84
CA ASP A 249 -6.29 3.48 -11.11
C ASP A 249 -5.79 2.10 -11.51
N ILE A 250 -4.73 1.98 -12.31
CA ILE A 250 -4.14 0.66 -12.60
C ILE A 250 -3.68 -0.04 -11.31
N LEU A 251 -2.93 0.66 -10.45
CA LEU A 251 -2.41 0.06 -9.22
C LEU A 251 -3.53 -0.35 -8.25
N ILE A 252 -4.55 0.49 -8.12
CA ILE A 252 -5.66 0.24 -7.19
C ILE A 252 -6.63 -0.80 -7.78
N LEU A 253 -7.10 -0.64 -9.02
CA LEU A 253 -8.07 -1.55 -9.65
C LEU A 253 -7.50 -2.95 -9.92
N ASP A 254 -6.19 -3.08 -10.07
CA ASP A 254 -5.52 -4.38 -10.14
C ASP A 254 -5.06 -4.88 -8.76
N VAL A 255 -5.34 -4.12 -7.70
CA VAL A 255 -4.99 -4.45 -6.31
C VAL A 255 -3.52 -4.85 -6.21
N VAL A 256 -2.64 -4.00 -6.74
CA VAL A 256 -1.18 -4.15 -6.57
C VAL A 256 -0.79 -3.78 -5.16
N ILE A 257 -1.52 -2.81 -4.61
CA ILE A 257 -1.32 -2.25 -3.29
C ILE A 257 -2.69 -1.96 -2.68
N ILE A 258 -2.80 -2.13 -1.36
CA ILE A 258 -4.01 -1.90 -0.59
C ILE A 258 -3.74 -0.68 0.30
N PRO A 259 -4.16 0.53 -0.10
CA PRO A 259 -4.15 1.69 0.78
C PRO A 259 -5.02 1.41 2.01
N VAL A 260 -4.55 1.80 3.19
CA VAL A 260 -5.28 1.62 4.45
C VAL A 260 -5.71 2.97 5.01
N VAL A 261 -4.73 3.86 5.23
CA VAL A 261 -4.95 5.19 5.82
C VAL A 261 -4.16 6.24 5.05
N THR A 262 -4.85 7.27 4.55
CA THR A 262 -4.20 8.51 4.14
C THR A 262 -3.93 9.33 5.39
N ARG A 263 -2.66 9.56 5.70
CA ARG A 263 -2.24 10.26 6.91
C ARG A 263 -2.45 11.76 6.74
N THR A 264 -2.99 12.37 7.78
CA THR A 264 -3.04 13.83 7.89
C THR A 264 -1.76 14.27 8.59
N GLN A 265 -1.05 15.24 8.04
CA GLN A 265 0.07 15.82 8.77
C GLN A 265 -0.52 16.63 9.93
N VAL A 266 -0.32 16.14 11.15
CA VAL A 266 -0.72 16.83 12.37
C VAL A 266 0.39 17.82 12.67
N THR A 267 0.12 19.12 12.55
CA THR A 267 1.08 20.15 12.96
C THR A 267 1.41 20.00 14.44
N SER A 268 2.68 20.21 14.81
CA SER A 268 3.09 20.40 16.21
C SER A 268 2.23 21.46 16.91
N GLY A 269 2.19 21.43 18.23
CA GLY A 269 1.49 22.46 19.01
C GLY A 269 2.00 23.86 18.66
N ILE A 270 1.14 24.71 18.10
CA ILE A 270 1.46 26.09 17.72
C ILE A 270 0.97 27.03 18.82
N ALA A 271 1.82 27.94 19.27
CA ALA A 271 1.44 28.95 20.24
C ALA A 271 0.28 29.80 19.70
N ASN A 272 -0.74 30.09 20.53
CA ASN A 272 -1.92 30.86 20.12
C ASN A 272 -1.60 32.26 19.59
N THR A 273 -0.42 32.79 19.93
CA THR A 273 0.07 34.09 19.49
C THR A 273 0.77 34.03 18.12
N LEU A 274 1.13 32.85 17.63
CA LEU A 274 1.82 32.70 16.35
C LEU A 274 0.80 32.67 15.20
N LYS A 275 0.94 33.59 14.26
CA LYS A 275 0.07 33.76 13.09
C LYS A 275 0.76 33.26 11.82
N ASN A 276 -0.04 33.07 10.76
CA ASN A 276 0.39 32.68 9.41
C ASN A 276 1.12 31.34 9.30
N VAL A 277 0.98 30.45 10.29
CA VAL A 277 1.45 29.08 10.15
C VAL A 277 0.51 28.31 9.23
N VAL A 278 0.99 27.98 8.03
CA VAL A 278 0.24 27.19 7.03
C VAL A 278 0.85 25.80 6.95
N PRO A 279 0.26 24.76 7.57
CA PRO A 279 0.81 23.41 7.52
C PRO A 279 0.89 22.88 6.07
N THR A 280 1.97 22.17 5.75
CA THR A 280 2.12 21.43 4.50
C THR A 280 2.28 19.95 4.79
N GLY A 281 1.81 19.11 3.87
CA GLY A 281 1.92 17.65 3.89
C GLY A 281 3.25 17.10 3.32
N TRP A 282 4.11 18.00 2.86
CA TRP A 282 5.15 17.75 1.85
C TRP A 282 6.55 18.18 2.29
N ASP A 283 6.65 18.91 3.40
CA ASP A 283 7.89 19.50 3.90
C ASP A 283 7.82 19.64 5.43
N SER A 284 8.90 20.14 6.01
CA SER A 284 8.98 20.59 7.39
C SER A 284 7.87 21.59 7.72
N GLU A 285 7.40 21.57 8.96
CA GLU A 285 6.43 22.55 9.48
C GLU A 285 6.95 23.99 9.43
N MET A 286 8.27 24.16 9.23
CA MET A 286 8.95 25.45 9.18
C MET A 286 9.25 25.93 7.75
N TYR A 287 8.75 25.28 6.70
CA TYR A 287 9.05 25.65 5.30
C TYR A 287 8.68 27.12 4.95
N ALA A 288 7.73 27.71 5.68
CA ALA A 288 7.27 29.08 5.52
C ALA A 288 7.52 29.97 6.75
N VAL A 289 8.58 29.67 7.53
CA VAL A 289 8.86 30.37 8.79
C VAL A 289 9.03 31.89 8.61
N GLN A 290 9.47 32.34 7.43
CA GLN A 290 9.61 33.77 7.11
C GLN A 290 8.27 34.53 7.20
N ASP A 291 7.14 33.84 7.03
CA ASP A 291 5.81 34.44 7.03
C ASP A 291 5.19 34.46 8.43
N PHE A 292 5.82 33.79 9.40
CA PHE A 292 5.31 33.68 10.77
C PHE A 292 5.42 35.03 11.48
N SER A 293 4.37 35.41 12.20
CA SER A 293 4.36 36.64 13.00
C SER A 293 3.72 36.40 14.36
N LYS A 294 3.90 37.34 15.29
CA LYS A 294 3.15 37.38 16.56
C LYS A 294 1.98 38.35 16.47
#